data_AF-A0AB38HB66-F1
#
_entry.id   AF-A0AB38HB66-F1
#
_cell.length_a   1.000
_cell.length_b   1.000
_cell.length_c   1.000
_cell.angle_alpha   90.00
_cell.angle_beta   90.00
_cell.angle_gamma   90.00
#
_symmetry.space_group_name_H-M   'P 1'
#
loop_
_entity.id
_entity.type
_entity.pdbx_description
1 polymer ?
#
loop_
_entity_poly.entity_id
_entity_poly.type
_entity_poly.pdbx_seq_one_letter_code
_entity_poly.pdbx_strand_id
1 'polypeptide(L)'
;MAKKIYLSQIQAKIDRLQRERKQVLEHLALVESKLDKLQAAIEVMQAEALTDEYNTELYTYRTYQHRFKGKLRQMVLAEMKVKPNHYFTVNELTELVLIRDGQEPIIQSQHTVSVRGALKHWLNKGAVERLEIGVTNIKWRITPK
;
A
#
# COMPACT_ATOMS: atom_id res chain seq x y z
N MET A 1 0.01 -15.82 62.38
CA MET A 1 0.10 -14.48 61.77
C MET A 1 0.48 -14.50 60.29
N ALA A 2 1.54 -15.21 59.87
CA ALA A 2 2.01 -15.23 58.48
C ALA A 2 0.93 -15.58 57.42
N LYS A 3 0.06 -16.57 57.69
CA LYS A 3 -1.03 -16.97 56.78
C LYS A 3 -2.01 -15.83 56.42
N LYS A 4 -2.28 -14.91 57.37
CA LYS A 4 -3.18 -13.76 57.15
C LYS A 4 -2.54 -12.68 56.28
N ILE A 5 -1.21 -12.54 56.37
CA ILE A 5 -0.41 -11.61 55.55
C ILE A 5 -0.35 -12.10 54.10
N TYR A 6 -0.15 -13.40 53.88
CA TYR A 6 -0.15 -13.95 52.52
C TYR A 6 -1.52 -13.80 51.84
N LEU A 7 -2.62 -14.01 52.58
CA LEU A 7 -3.97 -13.81 52.04
C LEU A 7 -4.22 -12.36 51.62
N SER A 8 -3.80 -11.37 52.43
CA SER A 8 -3.97 -9.96 52.07
C SER A 8 -3.11 -9.55 50.87
N GLN A 9 -1.89 -10.09 50.75
CA GLN A 9 -1.02 -9.86 49.60
C GLN A 9 -1.61 -10.45 48.31
N ILE A 10 -2.16 -11.66 48.37
CA ILE A 10 -2.85 -12.29 47.24
C ILE A 10 -4.07 -11.47 46.83
N GLN A 11 -4.88 -11.02 47.79
CA GLN A 11 -6.05 -10.18 47.51
C GLN A 11 -5.66 -8.86 46.84
N ALA A 12 -4.64 -8.16 47.36
CA ALA A 12 -4.15 -6.93 46.75
C ALA A 12 -3.68 -7.13 45.30
N LYS A 13 -3.10 -8.31 45.00
CA LYS A 13 -2.68 -8.66 43.64
C LYS A 13 -3.86 -8.97 42.74
N ILE A 14 -4.89 -9.64 43.24
CA ILE A 14 -6.16 -9.85 42.53
C ILE A 14 -6.80 -8.50 42.19
N ASP A 15 -6.92 -7.59 43.17
CA ASP A 15 -7.54 -6.28 42.96
C ASP A 15 -6.76 -5.44 41.93
N ARG A 16 -5.43 -5.53 41.95
CA ARG A 16 -4.58 -4.90 40.93
C ARG A 16 -4.84 -5.47 39.55
N LEU A 17 -4.86 -6.79 39.39
CA LEU A 17 -5.14 -7.44 38.12
C LEU A 17 -6.56 -7.14 37.61
N GLN A 18 -7.54 -6.99 38.50
CA GLN A 18 -8.89 -6.57 38.13
C GLN A 18 -8.92 -5.13 37.58
N ARG A 19 -8.17 -4.21 38.18
CA ARG A 19 -8.03 -2.83 37.65
C ARG A 19 -7.33 -2.81 36.29
N GLU A 20 -6.24 -3.57 36.16
CA GLU A 20 -5.52 -3.72 34.88
C GLU A 20 -6.43 -4.31 33.80
N ARG A 21 -7.20 -5.36 34.12
CA ARG A 21 -8.21 -5.94 33.22
C ARG A 21 -9.23 -4.90 32.77
N LYS A 22 -9.75 -4.08 33.69
CA LYS A 22 -10.72 -3.02 33.35
C LYS A 22 -10.13 -2.03 32.34
N GLN A 23 -8.91 -1.56 32.59
CA GLN A 23 -8.22 -0.64 31.69
C GLN A 23 -7.98 -1.25 30.30
N VAL A 24 -7.59 -2.52 30.23
CA VAL A 24 -7.40 -3.23 28.96
C VAL A 24 -8.70 -3.33 28.18
N LEU A 25 -9.83 -3.61 28.85
CA LEU A 25 -11.14 -3.66 28.18
C LEU A 25 -11.57 -2.29 27.64
N GLU A 26 -11.33 -1.21 28.38
CA GLU A 26 -11.61 0.16 27.91
C GLU A 26 -10.77 0.51 26.67
N HIS A 27 -9.48 0.15 26.68
CA HIS A 27 -8.61 0.35 25.52
C HIS A 27 -9.05 -0.48 24.31
N LEU A 28 -9.48 -1.73 24.54
CA LEU A 28 -9.96 -2.61 23.48
C LEU A 28 -11.22 -2.03 22.81
N ALA A 29 -12.19 -1.55 23.60
CA ALA A 29 -13.37 -0.88 23.09
C ALA A 29 -13.03 0.39 22.26
N LEU A 30 -12.02 1.15 22.69
CA LEU A 30 -11.53 2.30 21.92
C LEU A 30 -10.91 1.89 20.58
N VAL A 31 -10.15 0.79 20.55
CA VAL A 31 -9.56 0.25 19.32
C VAL A 31 -10.64 -0.25 18.36
N GLU A 32 -11.63 -0.99 18.86
CA GLU A 32 -12.79 -1.45 18.08
C GLU A 32 -13.54 -0.26 17.45
N SER A 33 -13.88 0.76 18.24
CA SER A 33 -14.53 1.97 17.72
C SER A 33 -13.72 2.68 16.62
N LYS A 34 -12.39 2.66 16.70
CA LYS A 34 -11.52 3.22 15.65
C LYS A 34 -11.54 2.35 14.39
N LEU A 35 -11.52 1.03 14.54
CA LEU A 35 -11.62 0.09 13.42
C LEU A 35 -12.94 0.29 12.68
N ASP A 36 -14.06 0.38 13.41
CA ASP A 36 -15.38 0.60 12.82
C ASP A 36 -15.44 1.90 12.00
N LYS A 37 -14.88 2.99 12.53
CA LYS A 37 -14.80 4.28 11.81
C LYS A 37 -13.96 4.18 10.54
N LEU A 38 -12.84 3.46 10.58
CA LEU A 38 -12.00 3.25 9.40
C LEU A 38 -12.70 2.37 8.36
N GLN A 39 -13.43 1.35 8.80
CA GLN A 39 -14.23 0.50 7.92
C GLN A 39 -15.34 1.30 7.24
N ALA A 40 -16.08 2.12 7.99
CA ALA A 40 -17.09 3.01 7.41
C ALA A 40 -16.48 4.03 6.43
N ALA A 41 -15.29 4.57 6.73
CA ALA A 41 -14.59 5.45 5.80
C ALA A 41 -14.20 4.73 4.50
N ILE A 42 -13.75 3.47 4.59
CA ILE A 42 -13.48 2.63 3.41
C ILE A 42 -14.75 2.43 2.58
N GLU A 43 -15.89 2.13 3.22
CA GLU A 43 -17.17 1.95 2.52
C GLU A 43 -17.60 3.22 1.78
N VAL A 44 -17.50 4.40 2.40
CA VAL A 44 -17.79 5.69 1.75
C VAL A 44 -16.86 5.91 0.56
N MET A 45 -15.55 5.70 0.73
CA MET A 45 -14.57 5.85 -0.35
C MET A 45 -14.80 4.87 -1.52
N GLN A 46 -15.28 3.66 -1.22
CA GLN A 46 -15.64 2.68 -2.25
C GLN A 46 -16.94 3.05 -2.96
N ALA A 47 -17.94 3.60 -2.25
CA ALA A 47 -19.19 4.08 -2.83
C ALA A 47 -18.97 5.32 -3.73
N GLU A 48 -18.07 6.22 -3.35
CA GLU A 48 -17.65 7.37 -4.17
C GLU A 48 -16.85 6.99 -5.43
N ALA A 49 -16.50 5.72 -5.64
CA ALA A 49 -15.93 5.26 -6.90
C ALA A 49 -16.89 5.41 -8.10
N LEU A 50 -18.17 5.77 -7.87
CA LEU A 50 -19.20 6.12 -8.85
C LEU A 50 -19.33 7.63 -9.13
N THR A 51 -18.36 8.48 -8.77
CA THR A 51 -18.41 9.93 -9.05
C THR A 51 -18.51 10.28 -10.54
N ASP A 52 -18.26 9.32 -11.43
CA ASP A 52 -18.42 9.52 -12.87
C ASP A 52 -19.86 9.91 -13.26
N GLU A 53 -20.86 9.50 -12.47
CA GLU A 53 -22.27 9.84 -12.67
C GLU A 53 -22.55 11.35 -12.54
N TYR A 54 -21.68 12.09 -11.85
CA TYR A 54 -21.82 13.54 -11.62
C TYR A 54 -20.89 14.38 -12.49
N ASN A 55 -20.16 13.75 -13.42
CA ASN A 55 -19.33 14.47 -14.38
C ASN A 55 -20.24 15.29 -15.32
N THR A 56 -19.85 16.53 -15.58
CA THR A 56 -20.49 17.40 -16.57
C THR A 56 -19.55 17.60 -17.77
N GLU A 57 -20.05 18.18 -18.86
CA GLU A 57 -19.22 18.49 -20.03
C GLU A 57 -18.00 19.37 -19.72
N LEU A 58 -18.10 20.22 -18.69
CA LEU A 58 -17.07 21.20 -18.33
C LEU A 58 -16.29 20.85 -17.05
N TYR A 59 -16.75 19.85 -16.29
CA TYR A 59 -16.15 19.51 -15.00
C TYR A 59 -16.22 18.02 -14.73
N THR A 60 -15.06 17.40 -14.48
CA THR A 60 -14.94 16.00 -14.10
C THR A 60 -14.39 15.88 -12.68
N TYR A 61 -15.09 15.11 -11.85
CA TYR A 61 -14.62 14.78 -10.51
C TYR A 61 -13.46 13.81 -10.63
N ARG A 62 -12.30 14.21 -10.11
CA ARG A 62 -11.09 13.39 -10.17
C ARG A 62 -10.89 12.68 -8.85
N THR A 63 -11.29 11.42 -8.78
CA THR A 63 -10.93 10.56 -7.64
C THR A 63 -9.45 10.18 -7.75
N TYR A 64 -8.68 10.46 -6.70
CA TYR A 64 -7.29 10.03 -6.63
C TYR A 64 -7.26 8.53 -6.32
N GLN A 65 -7.36 7.70 -7.37
CA GLN A 65 -7.26 6.26 -7.20
C GLN A 65 -5.80 5.85 -7.00
N HIS A 66 -5.51 5.25 -5.85
CA HIS A 66 -4.26 4.55 -5.60
C HIS A 66 -4.19 3.30 -6.48
N ARG A 67 -3.63 3.46 -7.68
CA ARG A 67 -3.47 2.40 -8.68
C ARG A 67 -2.57 1.25 -8.22
N PHE A 68 -1.63 1.56 -7.32
CA PHE A 68 -0.79 0.57 -6.65
C PHE A 68 -0.98 0.77 -5.13
N LYS A 69 -1.18 -0.33 -4.40
CA LYS A 69 -1.31 -0.38 -2.94
C LYS A 69 0.03 -0.02 -2.29
N GLY A 70 1.13 -0.49 -2.87
CA GLY A 70 2.48 -0.32 -2.37
C GLY A 70 3.27 0.84 -2.97
N LYS A 71 4.55 0.93 -2.57
CA LYS A 71 5.50 1.95 -3.04
C LYS A 71 6.03 1.61 -4.44
N LEU A 72 5.27 2.00 -5.47
CA LEU A 72 5.54 1.70 -6.89
C LEU A 72 7.03 1.83 -7.28
N ARG A 73 7.68 2.95 -6.96
CA ARG A 73 9.08 3.19 -7.34
C ARG A 73 10.02 2.12 -6.79
N GLN A 74 9.81 1.68 -5.55
CA GLN A 74 10.63 0.64 -4.92
C GLN A 74 10.36 -0.73 -5.54
N MET A 75 9.10 -1.03 -5.83
CA MET A 75 8.69 -2.29 -6.47
C MET A 75 9.27 -2.42 -7.88
N VAL A 76 9.16 -1.38 -8.72
CA VAL A 76 9.75 -1.36 -10.07
C VAL A 76 11.25 -1.68 -10.00
N LEU A 77 11.98 -1.02 -9.11
CA LEU A 77 13.43 -1.24 -8.97
C LEU A 77 13.74 -2.65 -8.46
N ALA A 78 12.92 -3.19 -7.55
CA ALA A 78 13.08 -4.55 -7.04
C ALA A 78 12.89 -5.59 -8.17
N GLU A 79 11.86 -5.45 -9.01
CA GLU A 79 11.63 -6.35 -10.15
C GLU A 79 12.78 -6.31 -11.15
N MET A 80 13.28 -5.11 -11.50
CA MET A 80 14.41 -4.98 -12.42
C MET A 80 15.71 -5.58 -11.87
N LYS A 81 15.89 -5.57 -10.55
CA LYS A 81 17.06 -6.19 -9.88
C LYS A 81 17.04 -7.71 -9.92
N VAL A 82 15.87 -8.35 -10.03
CA VAL A 82 15.78 -9.82 -10.12
C VAL A 82 16.41 -10.30 -11.44
N LYS A 83 16.25 -9.55 -12.53
CA LYS A 83 16.83 -9.86 -13.84
C LYS A 83 17.64 -8.66 -14.37
N PRO A 84 18.85 -8.41 -13.86
CA PRO A 84 19.59 -7.19 -14.16
C PRO A 84 20.02 -7.07 -15.63
N ASN A 85 20.19 -8.20 -16.32
CA ASN A 85 20.58 -8.22 -17.73
C ASN A 85 19.39 -8.15 -18.71
N HIS A 86 18.15 -8.13 -18.19
CA HIS A 86 16.95 -8.17 -19.01
C HIS A 86 16.44 -6.76 -19.35
N TYR A 87 16.03 -6.60 -20.60
CA TYR A 87 15.40 -5.38 -21.08
C TYR A 87 13.89 -5.53 -21.00
N PHE A 88 13.30 -4.81 -20.04
CA PHE A 88 11.88 -4.85 -19.77
C PHE A 88 11.09 -3.89 -20.65
N THR A 89 9.89 -4.31 -21.04
CA THR A 89 8.87 -3.37 -21.53
C THR A 89 8.09 -2.76 -20.36
N VAL A 90 7.40 -1.64 -20.61
CA VAL A 90 6.54 -1.02 -19.58
C VAL A 90 5.40 -1.96 -19.17
N ASN A 91 4.81 -2.68 -20.13
CA ASN A 91 3.70 -3.61 -19.85
C ASN A 91 4.18 -4.79 -18.99
N GLU A 92 5.32 -5.37 -19.35
CA GLU A 92 5.93 -6.46 -18.58
C GLU A 92 6.23 -6.03 -17.14
N LEU A 93 6.83 -4.85 -16.93
CA LEU A 93 7.06 -4.31 -15.58
C LEU A 93 5.75 -4.02 -14.85
N THR A 94 4.72 -3.58 -15.55
CA THR A 94 3.43 -3.30 -14.95
C THR A 94 2.81 -4.58 -14.40
N GLU A 95 2.82 -5.66 -15.19
CA GLU A 95 2.34 -6.97 -14.79
C GLU A 95 3.08 -7.51 -13.56
N LEU A 96 4.42 -7.51 -13.60
CA LEU A 96 5.27 -7.97 -12.50
C LEU A 96 5.00 -7.19 -11.21
N VAL A 97 4.86 -5.86 -11.32
CA VAL A 97 4.58 -5.02 -10.16
C VAL A 97 3.16 -5.25 -9.62
N LEU A 98 2.15 -5.46 -10.46
CA LEU A 98 0.79 -5.79 -10.00
C LEU A 98 0.77 -7.11 -9.23
N ILE A 99 1.48 -8.13 -9.74
CA ILE A 99 1.64 -9.42 -9.05
C ILE A 99 2.34 -9.23 -7.71
N ARG A 100 3.45 -8.47 -7.68
CA ARG A 100 4.19 -8.17 -6.45
C ARG A 100 3.34 -7.42 -5.42
N ASP A 101 2.45 -6.55 -5.88
CA ASP A 101 1.57 -5.72 -5.07
C ASP A 101 0.31 -6.47 -4.60
N GLY A 102 0.19 -7.78 -4.91
CA GLY A 102 -0.96 -8.61 -4.53
C GLY A 102 -2.25 -8.15 -5.22
N GLN A 103 -2.15 -7.74 -6.49
CA GLN A 103 -3.27 -7.37 -7.34
C GLN A 103 -3.38 -8.34 -8.52
N GLU A 104 -4.56 -8.38 -9.16
CA GLU A 104 -4.71 -9.12 -10.42
C GLU A 104 -3.85 -8.46 -11.53
N PRO A 105 -3.20 -9.25 -12.39
CA PRO A 105 -2.31 -8.76 -13.45
C PRO A 105 -3.05 -8.14 -14.64
N ILE A 106 -4.16 -7.42 -14.42
CA ILE A 106 -4.94 -6.76 -15.45
C ILE A 106 -4.37 -5.34 -15.67
N ILE A 107 -3.65 -5.15 -16.78
CA ILE A 107 -3.02 -3.88 -17.12
C ILE A 107 -4.06 -2.89 -17.63
N GLN A 108 -4.19 -1.76 -16.93
CA GLN A 108 -4.96 -0.60 -17.39
C GLN A 108 -4.00 0.47 -17.94
N SER A 109 -4.48 1.34 -18.83
CA SER A 109 -3.67 2.41 -19.43
C SER A 109 -3.04 3.29 -18.33
N GLN A 110 -3.80 3.55 -17.28
CA GLN A 110 -3.41 4.25 -16.06
C GLN A 110 -2.21 3.63 -15.34
N HIS A 111 -2.13 2.29 -15.27
CA HIS A 111 -1.00 1.59 -14.65
C HIS A 111 0.30 1.90 -15.39
N THR A 112 0.26 1.82 -16.72
CA THR A 112 1.45 2.07 -17.56
C THR A 112 1.95 3.52 -17.44
N VAL A 113 1.05 4.50 -17.27
CA VAL A 113 1.43 5.91 -17.03
C VAL A 113 2.20 6.05 -15.72
N SER A 114 1.72 5.42 -14.65
CA SER A 114 2.38 5.44 -13.35
C SER A 114 3.75 4.77 -13.40
N VAL A 115 3.86 3.60 -14.05
CA VAL A 115 5.13 2.89 -14.22
C VAL A 115 6.13 3.70 -15.05
N ARG A 116 5.70 4.35 -16.15
CA ARG A 116 6.56 5.28 -16.91
C ARG A 116 7.07 6.44 -16.03
N GLY A 117 6.21 6.97 -15.16
CA GLY A 117 6.62 8.00 -14.19
C GLY A 117 7.68 7.51 -13.20
N ALA A 118 7.54 6.27 -12.72
CA ALA A 118 8.53 5.63 -11.84
C ALA A 118 9.87 5.38 -12.57
N LEU A 119 9.83 4.90 -13.81
CA LEU A 119 11.01 4.68 -14.65
C LEU A 119 11.74 5.98 -14.97
N LYS A 120 11.01 7.04 -15.35
CA LYS A 120 11.57 8.38 -15.56
C LYS A 120 12.29 8.91 -14.31
N HIS A 121 11.69 8.71 -13.13
CA HIS A 121 12.33 9.07 -11.86
C HIS A 121 13.66 8.34 -11.64
N TRP A 122 13.72 7.04 -11.92
CA TRP A 122 14.96 6.27 -11.76
C TRP A 122 16.00 6.55 -12.85
N LEU A 123 15.57 6.87 -14.06
CA LEU A 123 16.44 7.30 -15.15
C LEU A 123 17.15 8.59 -14.77
N ASN A 124 16.42 9.57 -14.23
CA ASN A 124 16.99 10.82 -13.73
C ASN A 124 17.99 10.62 -12.58
N LYS A 125 17.92 9.49 -11.87
CA LYS A 125 18.86 9.11 -10.82
C LYS A 125 20.02 8.22 -11.30
N GLY A 126 20.09 7.93 -12.60
CA GLY A 126 21.11 7.04 -13.17
C GLY A 126 21.01 5.58 -12.71
N ALA A 127 19.85 5.15 -12.20
CA ALA A 127 19.66 3.79 -11.68
C ALA A 127 19.11 2.82 -12.75
N VAL A 128 18.50 3.35 -13.81
CA VAL A 128 17.99 2.58 -14.95
C VAL A 128 18.39 3.27 -16.24
N GLU A 129 18.54 2.47 -17.28
CA GLU A 129 18.87 2.89 -18.64
C GLU A 129 17.64 2.73 -19.52
N ARG A 130 17.52 3.61 -20.52
CA ARG A 130 16.45 3.59 -21.52
C ARG A 130 17.06 3.27 -22.89
N LEU A 131 16.56 2.22 -23.53
CA LEU A 131 16.88 1.87 -24.92
C LEU A 131 15.67 2.16 -25.79
N GLU A 132 15.83 3.08 -26.74
CA GLU A 132 14.78 3.45 -27.71
C GLU A 132 15.06 2.76 -29.04
N ILE A 133 14.29 1.71 -29.34
CA ILE A 133 14.42 0.91 -30.56
C ILE A 133 13.53 1.50 -31.67
N GLY A 134 12.51 2.27 -31.29
CA GLY A 134 11.64 3.04 -32.18
C GLY A 134 10.64 3.87 -31.39
N VAL A 135 9.79 4.63 -32.08
CA VAL A 135 8.85 5.61 -31.47
C VAL A 135 7.96 4.98 -30.38
N THR A 136 7.57 3.71 -30.55
CA THR A 136 6.72 2.96 -29.61
C THR A 136 7.45 1.85 -28.88
N ASN A 137 8.67 1.50 -29.29
CA ASN A 137 9.42 0.37 -28.75
C ASN A 137 10.55 0.87 -27.84
N ILE A 138 10.18 1.15 -26.59
CA ILE A 138 11.09 1.61 -25.55
C ILE A 138 11.28 0.49 -24.53
N LYS A 139 12.53 0.11 -24.27
CA LYS A 139 12.90 -0.88 -23.27
C LYS A 139 13.74 -0.26 -22.16
N TRP A 140 13.67 -0.87 -20.98
CA TRP A 140 14.31 -0.38 -19.76
C TRP A 140 15.14 -1.49 -19.13
N ARG A 141 16.32 -1.14 -18.63
CA ARG A 141 17.19 -2.07 -17.91
C ARG A 141 17.76 -1.37 -16.69
N ILE A 142 18.12 -2.12 -15.66
CA ILE A 142 18.88 -1.56 -14.55
C ILE A 142 20.28 -1.19 -15.03
N THR A 143 20.81 -0.06 -14.57
CA THR A 143 22.19 0.33 -14.88
C THR A 143 23.15 -0.67 -14.21
N PRO A 144 24.05 -1.33 -14.95
CA PRO A 144 25.09 -2.15 -14.35
C PRO A 144 25.95 -1.27 -13.46
N LYS A 145 26.19 -1.69 -12.22
CA LYS A 145 27.20 -1.07 -11.36
C LYS A 145 28.57 -1.65 -11.66
#